data_AF-A0A1F9V4I8-F1
#
_entry.id   AF-A0A1F9V4I8-F1
#
_cell.length_a   1.000
_cell.length_b   1.000
_cell.length_c   1.000
_cell.angle_alpha   90.00
_cell.angle_beta   90.00
_cell.angle_gamma   90.00
#
_symmetry.space_group_name_H-M   'P 1'
#
loop_
_entity.id
_entity.type
_entity.pdbx_description
1 polymer ?
#
loop_
_entity_poly.entity_id
_entity_poly.type
_entity_poly.pdbx_seq_one_letter_code
_entity_poly.pdbx_strand_id
1 'polypeptide(L)'
;MPSKTSEKKDGEGKKNIKPIELLVVSETKPDDKGRFYKIRVVRWEIDGVKQTPKLEKRGFYRGAKTGQAMTGDHETFNLDDTKALAANMEKVLAAMQDGLF
;
A
#
# COMPACT_ATOMS: atom_id res chain seq x y z
N MET A 1 33.87 -26.18 -31.92
CA MET A 1 33.03 -24.99 -31.66
C MET A 1 32.71 -24.97 -30.17
N PRO A 2 33.16 -23.97 -29.38
CA PRO A 2 32.78 -23.89 -27.98
C PRO A 2 31.35 -23.37 -27.85
N SER A 3 30.47 -24.20 -27.29
CA SER A 3 29.10 -23.84 -26.93
C SER A 3 29.15 -22.74 -25.86
N LYS A 4 28.66 -21.55 -26.21
CA LYS A 4 28.37 -20.48 -25.25
C LYS A 4 27.21 -20.93 -24.39
N THR A 5 27.52 -21.48 -23.21
CA THR A 5 26.54 -21.64 -22.14
C THR A 5 26.17 -20.24 -21.67
N SER A 6 24.98 -19.80 -22.07
CA SER A 6 24.38 -18.57 -21.58
C SER A 6 24.07 -18.78 -20.09
N GLU A 7 24.91 -18.26 -19.21
CA GLU A 7 24.58 -18.07 -17.79
C GLU A 7 23.33 -17.18 -17.73
N LYS A 8 22.19 -17.82 -17.50
CA LYS A 8 21.00 -17.12 -17.01
C LYS A 8 21.39 -16.59 -15.63
N LYS A 9 21.43 -15.27 -15.47
CA LYS A 9 21.46 -14.61 -14.16
C LYS A 9 20.24 -15.09 -13.37
N ASP A 10 20.46 -16.07 -12.51
CA ASP A 10 19.48 -16.51 -11.54
C ASP A 10 19.21 -15.38 -10.53
N GLY A 11 17.93 -14.99 -10.47
CA GLY A 11 17.27 -14.48 -9.27
C GLY A 11 17.81 -13.20 -8.65
N GLU A 12 17.39 -12.03 -9.16
CA GLU A 12 17.03 -10.96 -8.21
C GLU A 12 15.91 -11.52 -7.33
N GLY A 13 16.26 -11.97 -6.13
CA GLY A 13 15.31 -12.46 -5.14
C GLY A 13 14.18 -11.45 -5.04
N LYS A 14 12.97 -11.84 -5.45
CA LYS A 14 11.78 -11.00 -5.33
C LYS A 14 11.63 -10.71 -3.84
N LYS A 15 11.96 -9.48 -3.43
CA LYS A 15 11.77 -9.00 -2.07
C LYS A 15 10.35 -9.36 -1.63
N ASN A 16 10.22 -10.02 -0.49
CA ASN A 16 8.92 -10.38 0.06
C ASN A 16 8.32 -9.12 0.68
N ILE A 17 7.54 -8.39 -0.12
CA ILE A 17 6.91 -7.13 0.29
C ILE A 17 5.47 -7.42 0.70
N LYS A 18 5.13 -7.14 1.96
CA LYS A 18 3.78 -7.30 2.52
C LYS A 18 3.26 -5.98 3.07
N PRO A 19 2.06 -5.52 2.66
CA PRO A 19 1.42 -4.37 3.30
C PRO A 19 0.65 -4.81 4.56
N ILE A 20 0.83 -4.10 5.67
CA ILE A 20 0.07 -4.23 6.91
C ILE A 20 -0.77 -2.94 7.08
N GLU A 21 -2.09 -3.05 6.95
CA GLU A 21 -3.02 -1.93 7.13
C GLU A 21 -3.19 -1.62 8.62
N LEU A 22 -2.78 -0.43 9.06
CA LEU A 22 -2.87 0.00 10.45
C LEU A 22 -4.15 0.77 10.74
N LEU A 23 -4.55 1.64 9.81
CA LEU A 23 -5.75 2.47 9.94
C LEU A 23 -6.32 2.80 8.57
N VAL A 24 -7.63 2.71 8.40
CA VAL A 24 -8.35 3.30 7.27
C VAL A 24 -8.95 4.64 7.73
N VAL A 25 -8.48 5.73 7.11
CA VAL A 25 -8.91 7.10 7.42
C VAL A 25 -10.21 7.43 6.70
N SER A 26 -10.32 7.00 5.44
CA SER A 26 -11.48 7.24 4.59
C SER A 26 -11.58 6.15 3.54
N GLU A 27 -12.80 5.77 3.17
CA GLU A 27 -13.09 4.82 2.12
C GLU A 27 -14.29 5.32 1.31
N THR A 28 -14.14 5.42 -0.01
CA THR A 28 -15.26 5.77 -0.89
C THR A 28 -16.18 4.57 -1.07
N LYS A 29 -17.44 4.84 -1.42
CA LYS A 29 -18.32 3.76 -1.86
C LYS A 29 -17.77 3.12 -3.14
N PRO A 30 -17.89 1.79 -3.30
CA PRO A 30 -17.60 1.12 -4.56
C PRO A 30 -18.49 1.63 -5.69
N ASP A 31 -17.92 1.86 -6.87
CA ASP A 31 -18.67 2.13 -8.10
C ASP A 31 -19.30 0.85 -8.68
N ASP A 32 -20.00 0.96 -9.82
CA ASP A 32 -20.67 -0.17 -10.49
C ASP A 32 -19.71 -1.27 -10.95
N LYS A 33 -18.41 -0.95 -11.07
CA LYS A 33 -17.33 -1.89 -11.38
C LYS A 33 -16.64 -2.42 -10.12
N GLY A 34 -17.16 -2.07 -8.94
CA GLY A 34 -16.63 -2.44 -7.65
C GLY A 34 -15.37 -1.67 -7.25
N ARG A 35 -15.04 -0.55 -7.91
CA ARG A 35 -13.85 0.24 -7.64
C ARG A 35 -14.09 1.24 -6.54
N PHE A 36 -13.16 1.37 -5.61
CA PHE A 36 -13.21 2.35 -4.54
C PHE A 36 -11.81 2.84 -4.18
N TYR A 37 -11.74 3.95 -3.46
CA TYR A 37 -10.48 4.50 -2.95
C TYR A 37 -10.44 4.39 -1.43
N LYS A 38 -9.24 4.16 -0.90
CA LYS A 38 -8.97 4.29 0.54
C LYS A 38 -7.83 5.27 0.78
N ILE A 39 -8.00 6.08 1.82
CA ILE A 39 -6.90 6.75 2.52
C ILE A 39 -6.58 5.92 3.73
N ARG A 40 -5.32 5.52 3.90
CA ARG A 40 -4.92 4.62 4.97
C ARG A 40 -3.50 4.89 5.47
N VAL A 41 -3.25 4.51 6.71
CA VAL A 41 -1.90 4.34 7.22
C VAL A 41 -1.51 2.88 7.01
N VAL A 42 -0.43 2.65 6.27
CA VAL A 42 0.08 1.31 5.97
C VAL A 42 1.54 1.19 6.42
N ARG A 43 1.90 0.04 6.98
CA ARG A 43 3.27 -0.35 7.26
C ARG A 43 3.68 -1.46 6.32
N TRP A 44 4.75 -1.23 5.57
CA TRP A 44 5.30 -2.26 4.68
C TRP A 44 6.27 -3.14 5.45
N GLU A 45 6.23 -4.44 5.22
CA GLU A 45 7.24 -5.39 5.67
C GLU A 45 8.00 -5.87 4.43
N ILE A 46 9.32 -5.69 4.42
CA ILE A 46 10.19 -6.08 3.32
C ILE A 46 11.16 -7.12 3.86
N ASP A 47 11.05 -8.36 3.39
CA ASP A 47 11.89 -9.48 3.83
C ASP A 47 11.89 -9.67 5.37
N GLY A 48 10.72 -9.48 5.99
CA GLY A 48 10.53 -9.56 7.45
C GLY A 48 10.89 -8.28 8.21
N VAL A 49 11.47 -7.28 7.55
CA VAL A 49 11.83 -5.99 8.17
C VAL A 49 10.65 -5.02 8.04
N LYS A 50 10.06 -4.68 9.19
CA LYS A 50 9.03 -3.65 9.32
C LYS A 50 9.62 -2.28 8.95
N GLN A 51 9.00 -1.64 7.97
CA GLN A 51 9.34 -0.28 7.55
C GLN A 51 8.57 0.74 8.38
N THR A 52 8.94 2.02 8.26
CA THR A 52 8.15 3.11 8.83
C THR A 52 6.76 3.15 8.19
N PRO A 53 5.69 3.31 8.98
CA PRO A 53 4.35 3.53 8.46
C PRO A 53 4.29 4.76 7.55
N LYS A 54 3.41 4.72 6.56
CA LYS A 54 3.16 5.82 5.63
C LYS A 54 1.67 6.02 5.44
N LEU A 55 1.29 7.28 5.24
CA LEU A 55 -0.04 7.64 4.78
C LEU A 55 -0.11 7.46 3.26
N GLU A 56 -1.09 6.71 2.78
CA GLU A 56 -1.31 6.42 1.37
C GLU A 56 -2.77 6.65 0.99
N LYS A 57 -2.99 7.22 -0.19
CA LYS A 57 -4.27 7.20 -0.91
C LYS A 57 -4.13 6.24 -2.09
N ARG A 58 -5.03 5.26 -2.22
CA ARG A 58 -4.94 4.25 -3.28
C ARG A 58 -6.31 3.75 -3.73
N GLY A 59 -6.41 3.36 -5.01
CA GLY A 59 -7.57 2.69 -5.58
C GLY A 59 -7.56 1.17 -5.36
N PHE A 60 -8.75 0.59 -5.22
CA PHE A 60 -9.04 -0.81 -4.90
C PHE A 60 -10.21 -1.34 -5.73
N TYR A 61 -10.29 -2.66 -5.89
CA TYR A 61 -11.35 -3.35 -6.65
C TYR A 61 -11.98 -4.45 -5.79
N ARG A 62 -13.32 -4.46 -5.70
CA ARG A 62 -14.10 -5.49 -5.00
C ARG A 62 -13.94 -6.82 -5.73
N GLY A 63 -13.13 -7.72 -5.17
CA GLY A 63 -12.82 -9.02 -5.76
C GLY A 63 -11.33 -9.31 -5.92
N ALA A 64 -10.45 -8.31 -5.71
CA ALA A 64 -9.03 -8.56 -5.60
C ALA A 64 -8.76 -9.39 -4.33
N LYS A 65 -8.57 -10.70 -4.49
CA LYS A 65 -7.89 -11.53 -3.48
C LYS A 65 -6.57 -10.82 -3.19
N THR A 66 -6.38 -10.43 -1.93
CA THR A 66 -5.20 -9.79 -1.35
C THR A 66 -3.98 -9.83 -2.29
N GLY A 67 -3.69 -8.71 -2.96
CA GLY A 67 -2.43 -8.52 -3.68
C GLY A 67 -2.42 -8.62 -5.21
N GLN A 68 -3.55 -8.78 -5.90
CA GLN A 68 -3.54 -8.69 -7.37
C GLN A 68 -3.71 -7.26 -7.88
N ALA A 69 -2.67 -6.79 -8.59
CA ALA A 69 -2.53 -5.55 -9.34
C ALA A 69 -2.89 -4.27 -8.55
N MET A 70 -2.00 -3.89 -7.64
CA MET A 70 -2.03 -2.57 -7.04
C MET A 70 -1.56 -1.49 -8.03
N THR A 71 -2.39 -1.16 -9.02
CA THR A 71 -2.05 -0.28 -10.16
C THR A 71 -2.58 1.15 -10.04
N GLY A 72 -3.02 1.57 -8.86
CA GLY A 72 -3.29 2.98 -8.61
C GLY A 72 -1.98 3.75 -8.48
N ASP A 73 -1.74 4.70 -9.38
CA ASP A 73 -0.76 5.76 -9.18
C ASP A 73 -1.03 6.44 -7.83
N HIS A 74 0.03 6.97 -7.20
CA HIS A 74 -0.11 7.81 -6.02
C HIS A 74 -0.99 9.01 -6.38
N GLU A 75 -2.27 8.99 -6.01
CA GLU A 75 -3.15 10.12 -6.23
C GLU A 75 -2.87 11.20 -5.20
N THR A 76 -2.78 12.45 -5.66
CA THR A 76 -2.68 13.61 -4.78
C THR A 76 -3.92 13.72 -3.89
N PHE A 77 -3.70 14.18 -2.66
CA PHE A 77 -4.78 14.48 -1.71
C PHE A 77 -5.58 15.70 -2.18
N ASN A 78 -6.90 15.61 -2.15
CA ASN A 78 -7.80 16.73 -2.39
C ASN A 78 -8.30 17.35 -1.08
N LEU A 79 -9.19 18.34 -1.17
CA LEU A 79 -9.72 19.04 0.01
C LEU A 79 -10.51 18.11 0.95
N ASP A 80 -11.31 17.20 0.40
CA ASP A 80 -12.12 16.28 1.21
C ASP A 80 -11.26 15.21 1.89
N ASP A 81 -10.20 14.77 1.22
CA ASP A 81 -9.19 13.92 1.81
C ASP A 81 -8.51 14.60 3.00
N THR A 82 -8.20 15.90 2.86
CA THR A 82 -7.58 16.70 3.91
C THR A 82 -8.52 16.89 5.11
N LYS A 83 -9.82 17.07 4.87
CA LYS A 83 -10.83 17.11 5.95
C LYS A 83 -10.95 15.77 6.66
N ALA A 84 -10.95 14.66 5.92
CA ALA A 84 -11.00 13.33 6.52
C ALA A 84 -9.75 13.04 7.36
N LEU A 85 -8.57 13.48 6.90
CA LEU A 85 -7.33 13.43 7.66
C LEU A 85 -7.40 14.28 8.92
N ALA A 86 -7.85 15.53 8.82
CA ALA A 86 -7.97 16.43 9.97
C ALA A 86 -8.91 15.85 11.04
N ALA A 87 -10.05 15.29 10.65
CA ALA A 87 -11.01 14.66 11.55
C ALA A 87 -10.46 13.40 12.27
N ASN A 88 -9.42 12.78 11.71
CA ASN A 88 -8.80 11.57 12.26
C ASN A 88 -7.33 11.78 12.65
N MET A 89 -6.85 13.03 12.75
CA MET A 89 -5.42 13.32 12.85
C MET A 89 -4.77 12.66 14.06
N GLU A 90 -5.45 12.65 15.21
CA GLU A 90 -4.95 12.00 16.43
C GLU A 90 -4.74 10.49 16.21
N LYS A 91 -5.69 9.82 15.54
CA LYS A 91 -5.59 8.38 15.24
C LYS A 91 -4.52 8.10 14.20
N VAL A 92 -4.37 8.99 13.21
CA VAL A 92 -3.31 8.88 12.20
C VAL A 92 -1.95 9.00 12.86
N LEU A 93 -1.75 10.00 13.73
CA LEU A 93 -0.50 10.19 14.47
C LEU A 93 -0.20 8.99 15.38
N ALA A 94 -1.20 8.48 16.12
CA ALA A 94 -1.05 7.28 16.94
C ALA A 94 -0.64 6.06 16.09
N ALA A 95 -1.33 5.81 14.96
CA ALA A 95 -0.99 4.69 14.07
C ALA A 95 0.41 4.82 13.44
N MET A 96 0.87 6.05 13.18
CA MET A 96 2.23 6.31 12.70
C MET A 96 3.28 6.08 13.80
N GLN A 97 2.97 6.40 15.05
CA GLN A 97 3.84 6.21 16.22
C GLN A 97 3.92 4.75 16.67
N ASP A 98 2.79 4.05 16.78
CA ASP A 98 2.75 2.63 17.18
C ASP A 98 3.45 1.72 16.16
N GLY A 99 3.52 2.15 14.90
CA GLY A 99 4.22 1.41 13.87
C GLY A 99 5.75 1.58 13.89
N LEU A 100 6.31 2.44 14.74
CA LEU A 100 7.75 2.68 14.90
C LEU A 100 8.41 1.74 15.94
N PHE A 101 7.64 0.94 16.68
CA PHE A 101 8.13 -0.02 17.68
C PHE A 101 7.87 -1.49 17.26
#